data_AF-A0A0M9VPZ0-F1
#
_entry.id   AF-A0A0M9VPZ0-F1
#
_cell.length_a   1.000
_cell.length_b   1.000
_cell.length_c   1.000
_cell.angle_alpha   90.00
_cell.angle_beta   90.00
_cell.angle_gamma   90.00
#
_symmetry.space_group_name_H-M   'P 1'
#
loop_
_entity.id
_entity.type
_entity.pdbx_description
1 polymer ?
#
loop_
_entity_poly.entity_id
_entity_poly.type
_entity_poly.pdbx_seq_one_letter_code
_entity_poly.pdbx_strand_id
1 'polypeptide(L)'
;MDKIRCRLAIYAYYIKEPTIQVERAYTPLFMMHKIDPTMLHFTIKRYGSGELSRYLYRIPTGATVSLRGPELTWKLDPSLDVPKEVVMLVAGTGVTTAHQLLSNVYDKAPLPATPKISVLYAARSMDDLLLIPELAEYQKKYPGKVKLHIWTESEPSSLHVIATVYWPTNASTAAIVVASEAW
;
A
#
# COMPACT_ATOMS: atom_id res chain seq x y z
N MET A 1 7.64 7.96 -27.32
CA MET A 1 6.57 7.57 -26.37
C MET A 1 7.05 7.90 -24.97
N ASP A 2 6.29 8.67 -24.20
CA ASP A 2 6.70 9.10 -22.87
C ASP A 2 6.80 7.89 -21.91
N LYS A 3 8.03 7.58 -21.45
CA LYS A 3 8.33 6.35 -20.69
C LYS A 3 7.57 6.28 -19.36
N ILE A 4 7.16 7.42 -18.80
CA ILE A 4 6.41 7.47 -17.53
C ILE A 4 5.00 6.88 -17.69
N ARG A 5 4.41 6.97 -18.88
CA ARG A 5 3.06 6.46 -19.14
C ARG A 5 2.96 4.95 -18.89
N CYS A 6 4.00 4.19 -19.25
CA CYS A 6 4.05 2.75 -18.99
C CYS A 6 4.12 2.39 -17.50
N ARG A 7 4.44 3.36 -16.62
CA ARG A 7 4.45 3.18 -15.16
C ARG A 7 3.12 3.58 -14.51
N LEU A 8 2.27 4.34 -15.22
CA LEU A 8 0.93 4.71 -14.78
C LEU A 8 -0.07 3.63 -15.18
N ALA A 9 0.09 2.47 -14.56
CA ALA A 9 -0.73 1.30 -14.75
C ALA A 9 -0.87 0.51 -13.45
N ILE A 10 -2.01 -0.15 -13.30
CA ILE A 10 -2.33 -1.06 -12.21
C ILE A 10 -2.71 -2.39 -12.83
N TYR A 11 -2.23 -3.47 -12.23
CA TYR A 11 -2.43 -4.83 -12.69
C TYR A 11 -2.98 -5.69 -11.55
N ALA A 12 -3.71 -6.72 -11.91
CA ALA A 12 -4.19 -7.74 -10.99
C ALA A 12 -3.82 -9.14 -11.48
N TYR A 13 -3.79 -10.08 -10.55
CA TYR A 13 -3.74 -11.51 -10.80
C TYR A 13 -4.98 -12.16 -10.21
N TYR A 14 -5.54 -13.11 -10.93
CA TYR A 14 -6.70 -13.87 -10.50
C TYR A 14 -6.22 -15.13 -9.81
N ILE A 15 -6.66 -15.31 -8.57
CA ILE A 15 -6.40 -16.51 -7.79
C ILE A 15 -7.66 -17.36 -7.80
N LYS A 16 -7.51 -18.65 -8.11
CA LYS A 16 -8.62 -19.60 -8.19
C LYS A 16 -8.68 -20.49 -6.96
N GLU A 17 -9.88 -20.60 -6.39
CA GLU A 17 -10.24 -21.66 -5.45
C GLU A 17 -10.77 -22.87 -6.23
N PRO A 18 -10.04 -24.00 -6.24
CA PRO A 18 -10.35 -25.11 -7.13
C PRO A 18 -11.62 -25.88 -6.71
N THR A 19 -11.95 -25.90 -5.42
CA THR A 19 -13.06 -26.67 -4.84
C THR A 19 -14.43 -26.14 -5.27
N ILE A 20 -14.59 -24.82 -5.29
CA ILE A 20 -15.85 -24.15 -5.67
C ILE A 20 -15.76 -23.43 -7.02
N GLN A 21 -14.64 -23.58 -7.74
CA GLN A 21 -14.38 -22.97 -9.04
C GLN A 21 -14.56 -21.45 -9.10
N VAL A 22 -14.26 -20.76 -8.00
CA VAL A 22 -14.34 -19.30 -7.89
C VAL A 22 -12.96 -18.69 -8.14
N GLU A 23 -12.90 -17.62 -8.95
CA GLU A 23 -11.72 -16.78 -9.09
C GLU A 23 -11.97 -15.34 -8.60
N ARG A 24 -10.95 -14.70 -8.04
CA ARG A 24 -10.97 -13.27 -7.70
C ARG A 24 -9.66 -12.60 -8.06
N ALA A 25 -9.77 -11.34 -8.48
CA ALA A 25 -8.63 -10.48 -8.76
C ALA A 25 -8.01 -9.96 -7.44
N TYR A 26 -6.69 -10.03 -7.38
CA TYR A 26 -5.85 -9.43 -6.34
C TYR A 26 -4.77 -8.56 -6.98
N THR A 27 -4.55 -7.38 -6.43
CA THR A 27 -3.47 -6.50 -6.86
C THR A 27 -2.20 -6.82 -6.08
N PRO A 28 -1.12 -7.30 -6.75
CA PRO A 28 0.14 -7.49 -6.05
C PRO A 28 0.76 -6.14 -5.71
N LEU A 29 1.50 -6.09 -4.59
CA LEU A 29 2.18 -4.88 -4.13
C LEU A 29 3.25 -4.39 -5.10
N PHE A 30 3.87 -5.33 -5.83
CA PHE A 30 4.91 -5.08 -6.82
C PHE A 30 4.63 -5.89 -8.08
N MET A 31 4.90 -5.31 -9.25
CA MET A 31 4.86 -6.05 -10.53
C MET A 31 6.10 -6.89 -10.78
N MET A 32 7.23 -6.48 -10.22
CA MET A 32 8.48 -7.23 -10.15
C MET A 32 9.05 -6.99 -8.77
N HIS A 33 9.23 -8.03 -7.98
CA HIS A 33 9.86 -7.89 -6.68
C HIS A 33 11.37 -7.59 -6.85
N LYS A 34 11.92 -6.78 -5.93
CA LYS A 34 13.29 -6.23 -6.05
C LYS A 34 14.38 -7.29 -5.94
N ILE A 35 14.13 -8.32 -5.14
CA ILE A 35 15.12 -9.38 -4.84
C ILE A 35 14.95 -10.57 -5.78
N ASP A 36 13.70 -10.91 -6.11
CA ASP A 36 13.38 -12.08 -6.93
C ASP A 36 12.24 -11.73 -7.89
N PRO A 37 12.50 -11.61 -9.20
CA PRO A 37 11.48 -11.26 -10.18
C PRO A 37 10.41 -12.36 -10.36
N THR A 38 10.59 -13.55 -9.77
CA THR A 38 9.63 -14.65 -9.81
C THR A 38 8.61 -14.61 -8.67
N MET A 39 8.79 -13.73 -7.68
CA MET A 39 7.89 -13.61 -6.52
C MET A 39 6.81 -12.53 -6.73
N LEU A 40 5.57 -12.88 -6.37
CA LEU A 40 4.43 -11.97 -6.27
C LEU A 40 4.04 -11.78 -4.80
N HIS A 41 3.89 -10.52 -4.38
CA HIS A 41 3.52 -10.17 -3.00
C HIS A 41 2.09 -9.68 -2.96
N PHE A 42 1.23 -10.29 -2.15
CA PHE A 42 -0.16 -9.91 -1.99
C PHE A 42 -0.47 -9.58 -0.53
N THR A 43 -1.33 -8.59 -0.31
CA THR A 43 -1.95 -8.34 0.99
C THR A 43 -3.40 -8.82 0.93
N ILE A 44 -3.72 -9.85 1.70
CA ILE A 44 -5.04 -10.49 1.67
C ILE A 44 -5.66 -10.37 3.06
N LYS A 45 -6.72 -9.55 3.17
CA LYS A 45 -7.52 -9.47 4.39
C LYS A 45 -8.44 -10.68 4.47
N ARG A 46 -8.44 -11.37 5.61
CA ARG A 46 -9.34 -12.49 5.87
C ARG A 46 -10.73 -11.96 6.19
N TYR A 47 -11.73 -12.41 5.43
CA TYR A 47 -13.13 -12.14 5.71
C TYR A 47 -13.78 -13.41 6.25
N GLY A 48 -14.53 -13.30 7.35
CA GLY A 48 -15.14 -14.46 8.02
C GLY A 48 -16.02 -15.32 7.09
N SER A 49 -16.71 -14.66 6.15
CA SER A 49 -17.60 -15.24 5.14
C SER A 49 -16.97 -15.37 3.74
N GLY A 50 -15.68 -15.04 3.57
CA GLY A 50 -15.05 -15.03 2.25
C GLY A 50 -14.39 -16.37 1.92
N GLU A 51 -15.00 -17.17 1.04
CA GLU A 51 -14.52 -18.49 0.62
C GLU A 51 -13.04 -18.48 0.18
N LEU A 52 -12.70 -17.65 -0.81
CA LEU A 52 -11.33 -17.59 -1.34
C LEU A 52 -10.31 -17.07 -0.32
N SER A 53 -10.68 -16.08 0.50
CA SER A 53 -9.79 -15.57 1.56
C SER A 53 -9.53 -16.63 2.64
N ARG A 54 -10.50 -17.51 2.90
CA ARG A 54 -10.36 -18.63 3.83
C ARG A 54 -9.55 -19.75 3.22
N TYR A 55 -9.74 -20.05 1.94
CA TYR A 55 -8.90 -21.00 1.21
C TYR A 55 -7.43 -20.60 1.29
N LEU A 56 -7.10 -19.36 0.95
CA LEU A 56 -5.72 -18.85 0.99
C LEU A 56 -5.13 -18.80 2.41
N TYR A 57 -5.98 -18.67 3.43
CA TYR A 57 -5.54 -18.75 4.82
C TYR A 57 -5.31 -20.20 5.30
N ARG A 58 -5.94 -21.19 4.67
CA ARG A 58 -5.87 -22.61 5.08
C ARG A 58 -4.78 -23.40 4.40
N ILE A 59 -4.38 -23.02 3.18
CA ILE A 59 -3.34 -23.73 2.45
C ILE A 59 -1.99 -23.62 3.19
N PRO A 60 -1.20 -24.70 3.27
CA PRO A 60 0.10 -24.67 3.91
C PRO A 60 1.12 -23.92 3.04
N THR A 61 2.15 -23.38 3.68
CA THR A 61 3.33 -22.86 2.98
C THR A 61 3.91 -23.92 2.04
N GLY A 62 4.24 -23.54 0.81
CA GLY A 62 4.73 -24.45 -0.24
C GLY A 62 3.62 -25.11 -1.06
N ALA A 63 2.35 -24.89 -0.74
CA ALA A 63 1.24 -25.36 -1.57
C ALA A 63 1.18 -24.63 -2.93
N THR A 64 0.79 -25.36 -3.96
CA THR A 64 0.53 -24.79 -5.28
C THR A 64 -0.80 -24.03 -5.29
N VAL A 65 -0.77 -22.82 -5.86
CA VAL A 65 -1.97 -21.98 -6.06
C VAL A 65 -2.16 -21.74 -7.55
N SER A 66 -3.40 -21.85 -8.02
CA SER A 66 -3.75 -21.53 -9.42
C SER A 66 -3.87 -20.02 -9.60
N LEU A 67 -3.08 -19.47 -10.52
CA LEU A 67 -2.93 -18.04 -10.74
C LEU A 67 -3.05 -17.73 -12.25
N ARG A 68 -3.82 -16.69 -12.60
CA ARG A 68 -3.99 -16.16 -13.96
C ARG A 68 -3.64 -14.68 -13.98
N GLY A 69 -2.81 -14.24 -14.94
CA GLY A 69 -2.45 -12.83 -15.11
C GLY A 69 -1.03 -12.64 -15.67
N PRO A 70 -0.50 -11.41 -15.66
CA PRO A 70 -1.13 -10.19 -15.15
C PRO A 70 -2.25 -9.69 -16.06
N GLU A 71 -3.32 -9.18 -15.46
CA GLU A 71 -4.40 -8.46 -16.14
C GLU A 71 -4.28 -6.96 -15.87
N LEU A 72 -4.29 -6.15 -16.92
CA LEU A 72 -4.25 -4.70 -16.80
C LEU A 72 -5.64 -4.19 -16.37
N THR A 73 -5.77 -3.73 -15.13
CA THR A 73 -7.05 -3.24 -14.58
C THR A 73 -7.22 -1.74 -14.72
N TRP A 74 -6.10 -1.00 -14.82
CA TRP A 74 -6.11 0.42 -15.11
C TRP A 74 -4.81 0.85 -15.79
N LYS A 75 -4.91 1.80 -16.72
CA LYS A 75 -3.77 2.56 -17.26
C LYS A 75 -4.19 3.99 -17.54
N LEU A 76 -3.23 4.92 -17.52
CA LEU A 76 -3.47 6.25 -18.07
C LEU A 76 -3.90 6.15 -19.53
N ASP A 77 -4.99 6.83 -19.87
CA ASP A 77 -5.50 6.90 -21.24
C ASP A 77 -4.43 7.50 -22.18
N PRO A 78 -4.08 6.83 -23.30
CA PRO A 78 -3.09 7.35 -24.25
C PRO A 78 -3.43 8.72 -24.85
N SER A 79 -4.71 9.09 -24.90
CA SER A 79 -5.18 10.38 -25.42
C SER A 79 -4.96 11.55 -24.46
N LEU A 80 -4.73 11.27 -23.17
CA LEU A 80 -4.50 12.29 -22.16
C LEU A 80 -3.02 12.61 -22.00
N ASP A 81 -2.74 13.84 -21.56
CA ASP A 81 -1.41 14.22 -21.10
C ASP A 81 -1.08 13.56 -19.76
N VAL A 82 0.23 13.42 -19.48
CA VAL A 82 0.67 12.94 -18.18
C VAL A 82 0.29 13.98 -17.13
N PRO A 83 -0.52 13.60 -16.11
CA PRO A 83 -0.98 14.56 -15.12
C PRO A 83 0.19 15.06 -14.26
N LYS A 84 0.05 16.25 -13.68
CA LYS A 84 1.03 16.73 -12.69
C LYS A 84 0.89 16.01 -11.34
N GLU A 85 -0.31 15.52 -11.04
CA GLU A 85 -0.65 14.83 -9.80
C GLU A 85 -1.72 13.76 -10.05
N VAL A 86 -1.55 12.61 -9.40
CA VAL A 86 -2.54 11.52 -9.33
C VAL A 86 -3.03 11.44 -7.88
N VAL A 87 -4.35 11.51 -7.72
CA VAL A 87 -5.00 11.41 -6.42
C VAL A 87 -5.69 10.06 -6.31
N MET A 88 -5.36 9.28 -5.28
CA MET A 88 -5.89 7.95 -5.06
C MET A 88 -6.76 7.94 -3.80
N LEU A 89 -8.04 7.65 -3.98
CA LEU A 89 -8.98 7.44 -2.88
C LEU A 89 -9.04 5.95 -2.60
N VAL A 90 -8.58 5.52 -1.43
CA VAL A 90 -8.51 4.11 -1.07
C VAL A 90 -9.14 3.83 0.29
N ALA A 91 -9.70 2.64 0.43
CA ALA A 91 -10.21 2.11 1.68
C ALA A 91 -9.99 0.59 1.73
N GLY A 92 -9.82 0.05 2.95
CA GLY A 92 -9.56 -1.37 3.17
C GLY A 92 -8.39 -1.89 2.32
N THR A 93 -8.59 -3.03 1.65
CA THR A 93 -7.56 -3.66 0.79
C THR A 93 -7.31 -2.92 -0.52
N GLY A 94 -8.11 -1.91 -0.87
CA GLY A 94 -7.90 -1.06 -2.05
C GLY A 94 -6.55 -0.31 -2.00
N VAL A 95 -5.99 -0.14 -0.81
CA VAL A 95 -4.66 0.46 -0.60
C VAL A 95 -3.53 -0.26 -1.35
N THR A 96 -3.70 -1.55 -1.67
CA THR A 96 -2.75 -2.32 -2.49
C THR A 96 -2.55 -1.72 -3.88
N THR A 97 -3.60 -1.13 -4.46
CA THR A 97 -3.51 -0.43 -5.75
C THR A 97 -2.68 0.84 -5.67
N ALA A 98 -2.80 1.58 -4.56
CA ALA A 98 -1.98 2.75 -4.30
C ALA A 98 -0.51 2.38 -4.10
N HIS A 99 -0.25 1.34 -3.32
CA HIS A 99 1.09 0.81 -3.15
C HIS A 99 1.69 0.36 -4.50
N GLN A 100 0.94 -0.38 -5.30
CA GLN A 100 1.43 -0.85 -6.60
C GLN A 100 1.76 0.31 -7.54
N LEU A 101 0.92 1.35 -7.60
CA LEU A 101 1.19 2.52 -8.42
C LEU A 101 2.44 3.27 -7.93
N LEU A 102 2.58 3.44 -6.61
CA LEU A 102 3.78 4.04 -6.01
C LEU A 102 5.04 3.25 -6.40
N SER A 103 5.03 1.93 -6.24
CA SER A 103 6.13 1.05 -6.68
C SER A 103 6.42 1.22 -8.17
N ASN A 104 5.40 1.12 -9.03
CA ASN A 104 5.56 1.20 -10.48
C ASN A 104 6.24 2.50 -10.92
N VAL A 105 5.88 3.62 -10.27
CA VAL A 105 6.38 4.96 -10.58
C VAL A 105 7.77 5.21 -9.97
N TYR A 106 7.96 4.88 -8.68
CA TYR A 106 9.06 5.36 -7.86
C TYR A 106 10.16 4.34 -7.53
N ASP A 107 9.96 3.03 -7.72
CA ASP A 107 10.99 2.03 -7.43
C ASP A 107 12.03 1.88 -8.55
N LYS A 108 11.79 2.50 -9.71
CA LYS A 108 12.70 2.53 -10.85
C LYS A 108 13.39 3.88 -10.95
N ALA A 109 14.44 3.96 -11.76
CA ALA A 109 15.16 5.21 -12.04
C ALA A 109 14.18 6.36 -12.37
N PRO A 110 14.35 7.56 -11.78
CA PRO A 110 13.44 8.68 -11.97
C PRO A 110 13.27 9.03 -13.45
N LEU A 111 12.06 9.39 -13.86
CA LEU A 111 11.78 9.87 -15.21
C LEU A 111 11.36 11.35 -15.17
N PRO A 112 11.61 12.11 -16.25
CA PRO A 112 10.99 13.42 -16.44
C PRO A 112 9.46 13.32 -16.34
N ALA A 113 8.81 14.41 -15.94
CA ALA A 113 7.36 14.47 -15.79
C ALA A 113 6.74 13.42 -14.85
N THR A 114 7.52 12.86 -13.90
CA THR A 114 6.97 11.97 -12.86
C THR A 114 5.93 12.72 -12.02
N PRO A 115 4.65 12.26 -12.01
CA PRO A 115 3.57 12.93 -11.30
C PRO A 115 3.74 12.83 -9.79
N LYS A 116 3.20 13.80 -9.07
CA LYS A 116 2.96 13.64 -7.63
C LYS A 116 1.89 12.57 -7.42
N ILE A 117 1.98 11.81 -6.33
CA ILE A 117 0.95 10.84 -5.95
C ILE A 117 0.47 11.17 -4.53
N SER A 118 -0.82 11.46 -4.41
CA SER A 118 -1.48 11.74 -3.14
C SER A 118 -2.45 10.59 -2.83
N VAL A 119 -2.20 9.86 -1.74
CA VAL A 119 -3.03 8.76 -1.28
C VAL A 119 -3.91 9.27 -0.14
N LEU A 120 -5.23 9.28 -0.34
CA LEU A 120 -6.22 9.54 0.68
C LEU A 120 -6.78 8.20 1.13
N TYR A 121 -6.40 7.79 2.33
CA TYR A 121 -6.72 6.49 2.90
C TYR A 121 -7.76 6.64 4.00
N ALA A 122 -8.98 6.16 3.72
CA ALA A 122 -10.06 6.11 4.69
C ALA A 122 -10.18 4.72 5.33
N ALA A 123 -10.35 4.69 6.65
CA ALA A 123 -10.66 3.49 7.43
C ALA A 123 -11.63 3.80 8.57
N ARG A 124 -12.20 2.76 9.19
CA ARG A 124 -13.08 2.95 10.35
C ARG A 124 -12.28 3.26 11.61
N SER A 125 -11.21 2.50 11.85
CA SER A 125 -10.26 2.69 12.96
C SER A 125 -8.83 2.58 12.46
N MET A 126 -7.86 2.91 13.32
CA MET A 126 -6.44 2.73 13.04
C MET A 126 -6.07 1.26 12.79
N ASP A 127 -6.71 0.33 13.49
CA ASP A 127 -6.48 -1.12 13.35
C ASP A 127 -6.90 -1.69 11.99
N ASP A 128 -7.77 -0.96 11.26
CA ASP A 128 -8.21 -1.35 9.92
C ASP A 128 -7.24 -0.90 8.82
N LEU A 129 -6.24 -0.07 9.14
CA LEU A 129 -5.25 0.42 8.20
C LEU A 129 -4.20 -0.66 7.87
N LEU A 130 -3.91 -0.80 6.58
CA LEU A 130 -2.93 -1.74 6.05
C LEU A 130 -1.81 -0.97 5.35
N LEU A 131 -0.60 -1.53 5.35
CA LEU A 131 0.56 -0.99 4.62
C LEU A 131 1.02 0.42 5.06
N ILE A 132 0.67 0.86 6.27
CA ILE A 132 1.01 2.21 6.75
C ILE A 132 2.53 2.43 6.79
N PRO A 133 3.36 1.52 7.36
CA PRO A 133 4.81 1.68 7.34
C PRO A 133 5.36 1.83 5.91
N GLU A 134 4.92 0.97 4.99
CA GLU A 134 5.38 0.94 3.60
C GLU A 134 5.00 2.23 2.85
N LEU A 135 3.77 2.72 3.03
CA LEU A 135 3.35 3.99 2.44
C LEU A 135 4.10 5.19 3.04
N ALA A 136 4.36 5.16 4.35
CA ALA A 136 5.13 6.20 5.04
C ALA A 136 6.58 6.25 4.55
N GLU A 137 7.18 5.11 4.21
CA GLU A 137 8.51 5.08 3.59
C GLU A 137 8.55 5.80 2.25
N TYR A 138 7.55 5.63 1.38
CA TYR A 138 7.46 6.38 0.12
C TYR A 138 7.34 7.89 0.37
N GLN A 139 6.51 8.31 1.34
CA GLN A 139 6.39 9.72 1.70
C GLN A 139 7.71 10.30 2.21
N LYS A 140 8.42 9.56 3.07
CA LYS A 140 9.72 9.96 3.62
C LYS A 140 10.80 10.05 2.53
N LYS A 141 10.84 9.08 1.62
CA LYS A 141 11.84 8.98 0.56
C LYS A 141 11.63 10.00 -0.55
N TYR A 142 10.38 10.37 -0.83
CA TYR A 142 10.02 11.28 -1.91
C TYR A 142 9.20 12.49 -1.39
N PRO A 143 9.80 13.32 -0.51
CA PRO A 143 9.10 14.46 0.07
C PRO A 143 8.63 15.43 -1.02
N GLY A 144 7.37 15.87 -0.94
CA GLY A 144 6.74 16.77 -1.93
C GLY A 144 6.29 16.09 -3.23
N LYS A 145 6.62 14.81 -3.42
CA LYS A 145 6.20 13.96 -4.54
C LYS A 145 5.18 12.91 -4.13
N VAL A 146 5.29 12.38 -2.92
CA VAL A 146 4.31 11.47 -2.33
C VAL A 146 3.69 12.14 -1.11
N LYS A 147 2.36 12.07 -1.01
CA LYS A 147 1.59 12.52 0.15
C LYS A 147 0.65 11.41 0.60
N LEU A 148 0.58 11.18 1.91
CA LEU A 148 -0.33 10.25 2.56
C LEU A 148 -1.24 11.04 3.50
N HIS A 149 -2.54 10.96 3.24
CA HIS A 149 -3.59 11.54 4.07
C HIS A 149 -4.41 10.39 4.64
N ILE A 150 -4.46 10.26 5.96
CA ILE A 150 -5.20 9.20 6.65
C ILE A 150 -6.43 9.82 7.29
N TRP A 151 -7.57 9.17 7.12
CA TRP A 151 -8.83 9.50 7.77
C TRP A 151 -9.38 8.27 8.47
N THR A 152 -9.66 8.39 9.77
CA THR A 152 -10.37 7.36 10.54
C THR A 152 -11.68 7.91 11.09
N GLU A 153 -12.74 7.12 11.03
CA GLU A 153 -14.06 7.50 11.57
C GLU A 153 -14.07 7.48 13.10
N SER A 154 -13.40 6.50 13.70
CA SER A 154 -13.19 6.40 15.14
C SER A 154 -11.80 6.90 15.51
N GLU A 155 -11.73 7.58 16.65
CA GLU A 155 -10.46 7.77 17.36
C GLU A 155 -9.93 6.42 17.84
N PRO A 156 -8.60 6.25 17.97
CA PRO A 156 -8.04 5.02 18.47
C PRO A 156 -8.67 4.66 19.82
N SER A 157 -9.14 3.41 19.93
CA SER A 157 -9.75 2.84 21.14
C SER A 157 -8.81 2.85 22.35
N SER A 158 -7.52 3.12 22.12
CA SER A 158 -6.56 3.51 23.14
C SER A 158 -5.59 4.56 22.59
N LEU A 159 -5.68 5.79 23.10
CA LEU A 159 -4.58 6.75 23.00
C LEU A 159 -3.52 6.32 24.02
N HIS A 160 -2.53 5.53 23.60
CA HIS A 160 -1.28 5.43 24.36
C HIS A 160 -0.44 6.67 24.04
N VAL A 161 -0.79 7.79 24.66
CA VAL A 161 0.13 8.93 24.76
C VAL A 161 1.18 8.54 25.80
N ILE A 162 2.28 7.93 25.38
CA ILE A 162 3.49 7.88 26.20
C ILE A 162 4.31 9.10 25.83
N ALA A 163 4.03 10.22 26.50
CA ALA A 163 4.92 11.36 26.52
C ALA A 163 4.89 12.01 27.90
N THR A 164 5.84 11.64 28.76
CA THR A 164 6.19 12.50 29.90
C THR A 164 7.35 13.37 29.46
N VAL A 165 7.06 14.64 29.15
CA VAL A 165 8.09 15.66 28.89
C VAL A 165 8.31 16.42 30.18
N TYR A 166 9.44 16.19 30.84
CA TYR A 166 9.88 17.04 31.95
C TYR A 166 10.52 18.30 31.38
N TRP A 167 10.05 19.47 31.81
CA TRP A 167 10.67 20.75 31.51
C TRP A 167 11.64 21.12 32.64
N PRO A 168 12.97 21.06 32.46
CA PRO A 168 13.88 21.67 33.43
C PRO A 168 13.80 23.18 33.28
N THR A 169 13.63 23.90 34.39
CA THR A 169 13.39 25.35 34.39
C THR A 169 14.53 26.20 33.83
N ASN A 170 15.76 25.68 33.67
CA ASN A 170 16.93 26.50 33.33
C ASN A 170 17.93 25.87 32.31
N ALA A 171 17.51 25.41 31.13
CA ALA A 171 18.48 25.06 30.07
C ALA A 171 17.96 25.33 28.64
N SER A 172 18.81 25.92 27.79
CA SER A 172 18.50 26.37 26.42
C SER A 172 18.58 25.28 25.34
N THR A 173 18.53 24.00 25.70
CA THR A 173 18.52 22.88 24.73
C THR A 173 17.67 21.73 25.27
N ALA A 174 16.64 21.32 24.52
CA ALA A 174 15.78 20.18 24.88
C ALA A 174 16.35 18.88 24.30
N ALA A 175 16.49 17.84 25.14
CA ALA A 175 16.74 16.47 24.69
C ALA A 175 15.44 15.67 24.75
N ILE A 176 15.03 15.09 23.62
CA ILE A 176 13.88 14.19 23.53
C ILE A 176 14.40 12.78 23.84
N VAL A 177 13.95 12.17 24.93
CA VAL A 177 14.16 10.74 25.20
C VAL A 177 12.83 10.03 25.03
N VAL A 178 12.71 9.21 23.98
CA VAL A 178 11.56 8.34 23.74
C VAL A 178 11.84 7.00 24.40
N ALA A 179 11.05 6.62 25.40
CA ALA A 179 11.04 5.26 25.94
C ALA A 179 9.87 4.50 25.30
N SER A 180 10.16 3.38 24.63
CA SER A 180 9.15 2.41 24.21
C SER A 180 9.03 1.33 25.28
N GLU A 181 7.83 1.10 25.82
CA GLU A 181 7.48 -0.18 26.41
C GLU A 181 6.56 -0.94 25.45
N ALA A 182 6.90 -2.22 25.26
CA ALA A 182 6.26 -3.15 24.36
C ALA A 182 5.01 -3.76 24.98
N TRP A 183 3.93 -3.89 24.21
CA TRP A 183 3.01 -5.04 24.16
C TRP A 183 2.36 -5.12 22.79
#